data_AF-A0ABD2X320-F1
#
_entry.id   AF-A0ABD2X320-F1
#
_cell.length_a   1.000
_cell.length_b   1.000
_cell.length_c   1.000
_cell.angle_alpha   90.00
_cell.angle_beta   90.00
_cell.angle_gamma   90.00
#
_symmetry.space_group_name_H-M   'P 1'
#
loop_
_entity.id
_entity.type
_entity.pdbx_description
1 polymer ?
#
loop_
_entity_poly.entity_id
_entity_poly.type
_entity_poly.pdbx_seq_one_letter_code
_entity_poly.pdbx_strand_id
1 'polypeptide(L)'
;MSSDSYNLYTVNLKNVCCVVIPVAEIYFEESTIKLESTTSSSEDDDEVVAQDDDPKDTNEKGFHDLPAKSKQKYEATYKKFMEWKVQKGYTDFTSHVLLTYFKEMSEKFKATSLWATYSMLRSVILTKHNVNIHDFSPLLEFLKTNSKGYVPKKAEILEPEHIRRFLTDAPDDKYLVVKVTYS
;
A
#
# COMPACT_ATOMS: atom_id res chain seq x y z
N MET A 1 -42.01 -14.25 22.03
CA MET A 1 -41.11 -15.25 22.64
C MET A 1 -40.55 -16.12 21.53
N SER A 2 -39.33 -15.82 21.08
CA SER A 2 -38.39 -16.82 20.60
C SER A 2 -37.04 -16.14 20.59
N SER A 3 -36.24 -16.50 21.59
CA SER A 3 -34.92 -15.96 21.87
C SER A 3 -33.91 -16.84 21.18
N ASP A 4 -33.39 -16.42 20.03
CA ASP A 4 -32.28 -17.13 19.40
C ASP A 4 -30.97 -16.39 19.68
N SER A 5 -30.19 -17.08 20.50
CA SER A 5 -28.93 -16.73 21.13
C SER A 5 -27.80 -16.67 20.11
N TYR A 6 -27.31 -15.48 19.77
CA TYR A 6 -26.08 -15.34 19.00
C TYR A 6 -24.86 -15.54 19.92
N ASN A 7 -24.13 -16.59 19.60
CA ASN A 7 -22.97 -17.11 20.31
C ASN A 7 -21.80 -16.09 20.26
N LEU A 8 -21.34 -15.66 21.43
CA LEU A 8 -20.24 -14.72 21.60
C LEU A 8 -18.91 -15.49 21.52
N TYR A 9 -18.29 -15.58 20.34
CA TYR A 9 -16.93 -16.08 20.24
C TYR A 9 -15.96 -15.02 20.75
N THR A 10 -15.52 -15.18 22.00
CA THR A 10 -14.43 -14.44 22.60
C THR A 10 -13.10 -15.04 22.12
N VAL A 11 -12.45 -14.40 21.15
CA VAL A 11 -11.07 -14.71 20.78
C VAL A 11 -10.15 -13.67 21.41
N ASN A 12 -9.44 -14.11 22.45
CA ASN A 12 -8.49 -13.31 23.21
C ASN A 12 -7.20 -13.17 22.40
N LEU A 13 -7.03 -12.06 21.66
CA LEU A 13 -5.74 -11.71 21.03
C LEU A 13 -5.03 -10.64 21.86
N LYS A 14 -4.66 -11.00 23.09
CA LYS A 14 -3.46 -10.43 23.70
C LYS A 14 -2.26 -11.17 23.11
N ASN A 15 -1.33 -10.40 22.54
CA ASN A 15 0.04 -10.81 22.24
C ASN A 15 0.27 -11.52 20.88
N VAL A 16 0.39 -10.72 19.80
CA VAL A 16 1.27 -11.08 18.67
C VAL A 16 2.09 -9.85 18.30
N CYS A 17 3.25 -9.79 18.94
CA CYS A 17 4.39 -8.99 18.53
C CYS A 17 4.89 -9.48 17.16
N CYS A 18 5.35 -8.57 16.30
CA CYS A 18 6.24 -8.82 15.16
C CYS A 18 6.18 -10.22 14.53
N VAL A 19 5.23 -10.47 13.64
CA VAL A 19 5.37 -11.56 12.66
C VAL A 19 5.52 -10.94 11.29
N VAL A 20 6.77 -10.91 10.85
CA VAL A 20 7.16 -10.87 9.45
C VAL A 20 6.45 -12.05 8.79
N ILE A 21 5.42 -11.81 7.98
CA ILE A 21 4.75 -12.90 7.27
C ILE A 21 5.63 -13.25 6.06
N PRO A 22 6.24 -14.45 6.01
CA PRO A 22 7.01 -14.90 4.87
C PRO A 22 6.09 -15.17 3.69
N VAL A 23 6.55 -14.82 2.50
CA VAL A 23 5.87 -15.04 1.22
C VAL A 23 5.95 -16.53 0.89
N ALA A 24 4.89 -17.28 1.15
CA ALA A 24 4.69 -18.60 0.56
C ALA A 24 3.21 -19.01 0.58
N GLU A 25 2.74 -19.42 -0.60
CA GLU A 25 1.63 -20.34 -0.86
C GLU A 25 0.22 -19.97 -0.41
N ILE A 26 -0.52 -19.28 -1.30
CA ILE A 26 -1.90 -19.67 -1.59
C ILE A 26 -2.09 -19.59 -3.12
N TYR A 27 -1.98 -20.73 -3.78
CA TYR A 27 -2.52 -20.97 -5.12
C TYR A 27 -4.04 -21.10 -5.02
N PHE A 28 -4.80 -20.42 -5.90
CA PHE A 28 -6.00 -21.03 -6.47
C PHE A 28 -6.45 -20.36 -7.78
N GLU A 29 -6.36 -21.20 -8.82
CA GLU A 29 -6.98 -21.29 -10.15
C GLU A 29 -7.33 -20.05 -11.00
N GLU A 30 -6.68 -20.04 -12.17
CA GLU A 30 -6.96 -19.22 -13.34
C GLU A 30 -8.33 -19.52 -13.95
N SER A 31 -9.05 -18.48 -14.38
CA SER A 31 -9.97 -18.61 -15.51
C SER A 31 -9.66 -17.53 -16.53
N THR A 32 -9.31 -18.01 -17.71
CA THR A 32 -8.82 -17.29 -18.89
C THR A 32 -9.97 -16.63 -19.66
N ILE A 33 -9.79 -15.38 -20.10
CA ILE A 33 -10.41 -14.88 -21.34
C ILE A 33 -9.34 -14.13 -22.15
N LYS A 34 -9.08 -14.66 -23.36
CA LYS A 34 -8.25 -14.09 -24.42
C LYS A 34 -8.95 -12.91 -25.09
N LEU A 35 -8.22 -11.86 -25.46
CA LEU A 35 -8.13 -11.37 -26.85
C LEU A 35 -7.14 -10.21 -27.01
N GLU A 36 -6.22 -10.47 -27.95
CA GLU A 36 -5.27 -9.66 -28.74
C GLU A 36 -5.38 -8.11 -28.70
N SER A 37 -4.29 -7.39 -28.44
CA SER A 37 -3.12 -7.04 -29.29
C SER A 37 -3.32 -5.73 -30.05
N THR A 38 -2.50 -4.72 -29.74
CA THR A 38 -1.72 -3.98 -30.74
C THR A 38 -0.68 -3.11 -30.05
N THR A 39 0.57 -3.44 -30.37
CA THR A 39 1.84 -2.71 -30.24
C THR A 39 1.76 -1.19 -30.44
N SER A 40 2.41 -0.43 -29.56
CA SER A 40 3.49 0.48 -29.97
C SER A 40 4.39 0.84 -28.79
N SER A 41 5.69 0.68 -29.03
CA SER A 41 6.82 1.01 -28.19
C SER A 41 7.06 2.52 -28.16
N SER A 42 7.45 3.06 -27.00
CA SER A 42 8.61 3.96 -26.88
C SER A 42 8.93 4.18 -25.40
N GLU A 43 10.18 3.88 -25.06
CA GLU A 43 10.90 4.25 -23.85
C GLU A 43 10.98 5.77 -23.72
N ASP A 44 11.08 6.30 -22.50
CA ASP A 44 12.00 7.39 -22.13
C ASP A 44 11.85 7.75 -20.63
N ASP A 45 12.97 8.19 -20.08
CA ASP A 45 13.43 8.02 -18.70
C ASP A 45 12.90 9.01 -17.64
N ASP A 46 13.16 8.62 -16.39
CA ASP A 46 12.91 9.30 -15.11
C ASP A 46 13.38 10.77 -15.05
N GLU A 47 12.51 11.65 -14.52
CA GLU A 47 12.95 12.86 -13.80
C GLU A 47 12.05 13.11 -12.59
N VAL A 48 12.63 13.00 -11.40
CA VAL A 48 11.97 13.25 -10.11
C VAL A 48 12.49 14.57 -9.55
N VAL A 49 11.70 15.64 -9.63
CA VAL A 49 11.99 16.92 -8.95
C VAL A 49 10.72 17.44 -8.28
N ALA A 50 10.81 17.66 -6.97
CA ALA A 50 9.81 18.36 -6.19
C ALA A 50 10.15 19.85 -6.16
N GLN A 51 9.18 20.74 -6.47
CA GLN A 51 8.54 21.65 -5.50
C GLN A 51 7.60 22.67 -6.19
N ASP A 52 6.38 22.73 -5.63
CA ASP A 52 5.50 23.88 -5.38
C ASP A 52 5.04 24.83 -6.51
N ASP A 53 3.83 24.60 -7.02
CA ASP A 53 2.91 25.63 -7.53
C ASP A 53 1.44 25.16 -7.43
N ASP A 54 0.58 25.97 -6.80
CA ASP A 54 -0.90 25.94 -6.86
C ASP A 54 -1.32 27.30 -7.45
N PRO A 55 -2.40 27.46 -8.26
CA PRO A 55 -3.52 26.53 -8.43
C PRO A 55 -4.03 26.30 -9.87
N LYS A 56 -4.84 25.25 -10.00
CA LYS A 56 -5.83 24.99 -11.08
C LYS A 56 -5.29 24.41 -12.40
N ASP A 57 -5.14 23.09 -12.41
CA ASP A 57 -5.62 22.30 -13.55
C ASP A 57 -6.35 21.05 -13.05
N THR A 58 -7.66 21.05 -13.27
CA THR A 58 -8.53 19.86 -13.22
C THR A 58 -8.10 18.92 -14.33
N ASN A 59 -7.05 18.15 -14.11
CA ASN A 59 -6.82 16.92 -14.86
C ASN A 59 -7.13 15.74 -13.95
N GLU A 60 -8.42 15.46 -13.85
CA GLU A 60 -8.98 14.17 -13.46
C GLU A 60 -8.52 13.08 -14.43
N LYS A 61 -7.21 12.79 -14.47
CA LYS A 61 -6.69 11.54 -15.03
C LYS A 61 -7.26 10.44 -14.16
N GLY A 62 -8.37 9.89 -14.62
CA GLY A 62 -9.15 8.89 -13.92
C GLY A 62 -8.24 7.80 -13.39
N PHE A 63 -8.21 7.67 -12.07
CA PHE A 63 -7.88 6.42 -11.38
C PHE A 63 -9.02 5.43 -11.64
N HIS A 64 -9.34 5.18 -12.91
CA HIS A 64 -10.47 4.33 -13.29
C HIS A 64 -10.08 2.85 -13.17
N ASP A 65 -8.79 2.54 -13.34
CA ASP A 65 -8.25 1.21 -13.18
C ASP A 65 -7.07 1.18 -12.20
N LEU A 66 -7.14 0.27 -11.23
CA LEU A 66 -6.02 0.00 -10.32
C LEU A 66 -4.88 -0.67 -11.10
N PRO A 67 -3.60 -0.35 -10.82
CA PRO A 67 -2.49 -0.97 -11.52
C PRO A 67 -2.49 -2.49 -11.28
N ALA A 68 -2.43 -3.29 -12.35
CA ALA A 68 -2.53 -4.75 -12.26
C ALA A 68 -1.49 -5.36 -11.30
N LYS A 69 -0.26 -4.86 -11.31
CA LYS A 69 0.84 -5.34 -10.44
C LYS A 69 0.60 -5.08 -8.96
N SER A 70 -0.17 -4.06 -8.59
CA SER A 70 -0.36 -3.65 -7.18
C SER A 70 -1.78 -3.85 -6.68
N LYS A 71 -2.73 -4.25 -7.53
CA LYS A 71 -4.14 -4.45 -7.20
C LYS A 71 -4.37 -5.26 -5.93
N GLN A 72 -3.69 -6.41 -5.79
CA GLN A 72 -3.80 -7.27 -4.61
C GLN A 72 -3.50 -6.53 -3.30
N LYS A 73 -2.46 -5.69 -3.30
CA LYS A 73 -2.06 -4.90 -2.11
C LYS A 73 -3.11 -3.84 -1.77
N TYR A 74 -3.70 -3.21 -2.78
CA TYR A 74 -4.73 -2.20 -2.61
C TYR A 74 -6.00 -2.82 -2.05
N GLU A 75 -6.43 -3.97 -2.60
CA GLU A 75 -7.59 -4.72 -2.12
C GLU A 75 -7.39 -5.25 -0.69
N ALA A 76 -6.21 -5.76 -0.36
CA ALA A 76 -5.90 -6.21 0.99
C ALA A 76 -5.94 -5.05 2.00
N THR A 77 -5.42 -3.87 1.64
CA THR A 77 -5.51 -2.66 2.48
C THR A 77 -6.97 -2.24 2.69
N TYR A 78 -7.75 -2.23 1.61
CA TYR A 78 -9.17 -1.89 1.67
C TYR A 78 -9.96 -2.89 2.54
N LYS A 79 -9.69 -4.19 2.41
CA LYS A 79 -10.32 -5.23 3.23
C LYS A 79 -10.08 -4.98 4.73
N LYS A 80 -8.84 -4.67 5.12
CA LYS A 80 -8.50 -4.34 6.52
C LYS A 80 -9.27 -3.12 7.03
N PHE A 81 -9.41 -2.08 6.19
CA PHE A 81 -10.22 -0.91 6.55
C PHE A 81 -11.69 -1.27 6.72
N MET A 82 -12.26 -2.08 5.81
CA MET A 82 -13.66 -2.51 5.90
C MET A 82 -13.93 -3.36 7.14
N GLU A 83 -13.03 -4.27 7.48
CA GLU A 83 -13.11 -5.07 8.72
C GLU A 83 -13.10 -4.16 9.96
N TRP A 84 -12.17 -3.20 10.02
CA TRP A 84 -12.13 -2.22 11.10
C TRP A 84 -13.41 -1.37 11.17
N LYS A 85 -13.93 -0.94 10.02
CA LYS A 85 -15.13 -0.11 9.91
C LYS A 85 -16.36 -0.85 10.45
N VAL A 86 -16.52 -2.13 10.08
CA VAL A 86 -17.58 -3.01 10.61
C VAL A 86 -17.39 -3.25 12.10
N GLN A 87 -16.17 -3.52 12.55
CA GLN A 87 -15.85 -3.72 13.97
C GLN A 87 -16.23 -2.51 14.84
N LYS A 88 -16.09 -1.29 14.31
CA LYS A 88 -16.46 -0.04 14.99
C LYS A 88 -17.92 0.36 14.80
N GLY A 89 -18.68 -0.36 13.98
CA GLY A 89 -20.09 -0.08 13.72
C GLY A 89 -20.37 1.08 12.76
N TYR A 90 -19.41 1.46 11.92
CA TYR A 90 -19.60 2.52 10.92
C TYR A 90 -20.15 1.94 9.60
N THR A 91 -21.11 2.62 8.97
CA THR A 91 -21.69 2.22 7.68
C THR A 91 -21.15 3.05 6.51
N ASP A 92 -20.67 4.27 6.76
CA ASP A 92 -20.39 5.26 5.72
C ASP A 92 -18.90 5.61 5.60
N PHE A 93 -18.52 6.29 4.52
CA PHE A 93 -17.16 6.76 4.24
C PHE A 93 -17.02 8.26 4.51
N THR A 94 -17.46 8.71 5.69
CA THR A 94 -17.37 10.14 6.05
C THR A 94 -15.94 10.53 6.44
N SER A 95 -15.62 11.82 6.30
CA SER A 95 -14.34 12.39 6.72
C SER A 95 -13.99 12.01 8.17
N HIS A 96 -14.97 12.02 9.07
CA HIS A 96 -14.78 11.63 10.47
C HIS A 96 -14.37 10.16 10.64
N VAL A 97 -15.02 9.23 9.93
CA VAL A 97 -14.71 7.79 10.02
C VAL A 97 -13.27 7.53 9.57
N LEU A 98 -12.87 8.12 8.43
CA LEU A 98 -11.51 7.97 7.93
C LEU A 98 -10.51 8.64 8.88
N LEU A 99 -10.79 9.86 9.38
CA LEU A 99 -9.91 10.53 10.34
C LEU A 99 -9.69 9.70 11.60
N THR A 100 -10.75 9.09 12.14
CA THR A 100 -10.65 8.21 13.31
C THR A 100 -9.81 6.96 13.02
N TYR A 101 -10.01 6.33 11.85
CA TYR A 101 -9.17 5.22 11.41
C TYR A 101 -7.68 5.63 11.35
N PHE A 102 -7.39 6.74 10.69
CA PHE A 102 -6.02 7.21 10.50
C PHE A 102 -5.36 7.65 11.81
N LYS A 103 -6.12 8.18 12.77
CA LYS A 103 -5.63 8.43 14.13
C LYS A 103 -5.22 7.13 14.83
N GLU A 104 -6.08 6.12 14.85
CA GLU A 104 -5.75 4.80 15.46
C GLU A 104 -4.56 4.12 14.76
N MET A 105 -4.43 4.28 13.45
CA MET A 105 -3.31 3.74 12.68
C MET A 105 -2.01 4.50 12.93
N SER A 106 -2.07 5.81 13.15
CA SER A 106 -0.88 6.63 13.41
C SER A 106 -0.14 6.27 14.69
N GLU A 107 -0.83 5.67 15.66
CA GLU A 107 -0.23 5.17 16.90
C GLU A 107 0.67 3.96 16.67
N LYS A 108 0.43 3.21 15.58
CA LYS A 108 1.10 1.93 15.28
C LYS A 108 2.05 1.99 14.11
N PHE A 109 1.81 2.89 13.15
CA PHE A 109 2.52 2.97 11.88
C PHE A 109 3.27 4.28 11.72
N LYS A 110 4.39 4.24 10.98
CA LYS A 110 5.13 5.44 10.57
C LYS A 110 4.30 6.28 9.59
N ALA A 111 4.53 7.59 9.58
CA ALA A 111 3.84 8.54 8.71
C ALA A 111 3.88 8.15 7.21
N THR A 112 5.01 7.64 6.72
CA THR A 112 5.13 7.18 5.31
C THR A 112 4.23 6.01 4.98
N SER A 113 4.13 5.02 5.88
CA SER A 113 3.20 3.91 5.74
C SER A 113 1.76 4.39 5.79
N LEU A 114 1.49 5.42 6.61
CA LEU A 114 0.18 6.05 6.73
C LEU A 114 -0.25 6.73 5.42
N TRP A 115 0.65 7.53 4.82
CA TRP A 115 0.44 8.13 3.50
C TRP A 115 0.24 7.08 2.40
N ALA A 116 1.03 6.01 2.39
CA ALA A 116 0.83 4.91 1.45
C ALA A 116 -0.56 4.25 1.62
N THR A 117 -0.99 4.05 2.87
CA THR A 117 -2.33 3.52 3.19
C THR A 117 -3.42 4.47 2.70
N TYR A 118 -3.27 5.78 2.91
CA TYR A 118 -4.17 6.79 2.37
C TYR A 118 -4.28 6.73 0.85
N SER A 119 -3.16 6.70 0.13
CA SER A 119 -3.18 6.66 -1.34
C SER A 119 -3.84 5.39 -1.89
N MET A 120 -3.61 4.24 -1.25
CA MET A 120 -4.28 2.99 -1.60
C MET A 120 -5.78 3.07 -1.36
N LEU A 121 -6.21 3.53 -0.18
CA LEU A 121 -7.63 3.68 0.14
C LEU A 121 -8.32 4.69 -0.75
N ARG A 122 -7.68 5.83 -1.06
CA ARG A 122 -8.20 6.83 -1.99
C ARG A 122 -8.56 6.22 -3.32
N SER A 123 -7.62 5.47 -3.89
CA SER A 123 -7.80 4.82 -5.20
C SER A 123 -8.97 3.83 -5.14
N VAL A 124 -8.98 2.92 -4.16
CA VAL A 124 -10.02 1.87 -4.09
C VAL A 124 -11.40 2.42 -3.75
N ILE A 125 -11.49 3.39 -2.83
CA ILE A 125 -12.78 4.00 -2.43
C ILE A 125 -13.35 4.81 -3.59
N LEU A 126 -12.50 5.53 -4.34
CA LEU A 126 -12.94 6.23 -5.55
C LEU A 126 -13.47 5.24 -6.59
N THR A 127 -12.73 4.18 -6.91
CA THR A 127 -13.15 3.20 -7.93
C THR A 127 -14.41 2.40 -7.51
N LYS A 128 -14.54 2.00 -6.24
CA LYS A 128 -15.63 1.12 -5.79
C LYS A 128 -16.89 1.84 -5.31
N HIS A 129 -16.74 3.01 -4.69
CA HIS A 129 -17.85 3.74 -4.07
C HIS A 129 -18.09 5.11 -4.70
N ASN A 130 -17.24 5.52 -5.65
CA ASN A 130 -17.27 6.85 -6.27
C ASN A 130 -17.23 7.98 -5.22
N VAL A 131 -16.53 7.76 -4.11
CA VAL A 131 -16.35 8.76 -3.05
C VAL A 131 -14.93 9.31 -3.13
N ASN A 132 -14.83 10.61 -3.37
CA ASN A 132 -13.54 11.30 -3.38
C ASN A 132 -13.11 11.71 -1.97
N ILE A 133 -12.24 10.91 -1.36
CA ILE A 133 -11.70 11.21 -0.02
C ILE A 133 -10.59 12.28 -0.04
N HIS A 134 -10.23 12.80 -1.22
CA HIS A 134 -9.30 13.91 -1.36
C HIS A 134 -9.86 15.20 -0.76
N ASP A 135 -11.18 15.37 -0.86
CA ASP A 135 -11.84 16.62 -0.46
C ASP A 135 -11.96 16.74 1.07
N PHE A 136 -11.47 15.74 1.80
CA PHE A 136 -11.49 15.70 3.26
C PHE A 136 -10.29 16.47 3.84
N SER A 137 -10.40 17.80 3.90
CA SER A 137 -9.37 18.68 4.49
C SER A 137 -8.89 18.23 5.88
N PRO A 138 -9.79 17.87 6.84
CA PRO A 138 -9.35 17.47 8.18
C PRO A 138 -8.46 16.22 8.20
N LEU A 139 -8.71 15.28 7.27
CA LEU A 139 -7.90 14.08 7.11
C LEU A 139 -6.52 14.42 6.53
N LEU A 140 -6.49 15.25 5.48
CA LEU A 140 -5.24 15.68 4.85
C LEU A 140 -4.36 16.50 5.81
N GLU A 141 -4.94 17.44 6.56
CA GLU A 141 -4.24 18.23 7.56
C GLU A 141 -3.62 17.36 8.65
N PHE A 142 -4.35 16.34 9.11
CA PHE A 142 -3.84 15.35 10.05
C PHE A 142 -2.64 14.59 9.49
N LEU A 143 -2.75 14.06 8.26
CA LEU A 143 -1.66 13.33 7.61
C LEU A 143 -0.42 14.21 7.41
N LYS A 144 -0.59 15.46 6.94
CA LYS A 144 0.48 16.44 6.77
C LYS A 144 1.18 16.72 8.10
N THR A 145 0.40 16.93 9.16
CA THR A 145 0.94 17.20 10.50
C THR A 145 1.68 16.00 11.07
N ASN A 146 1.17 14.78 10.86
CA ASN A 146 1.81 13.55 11.31
C ASN A 146 3.15 13.28 10.59
N SER A 147 3.30 13.70 9.33
CA SER A 147 4.56 13.59 8.58
C SER A 147 5.56 14.71 8.80
N LYS A 148 5.24 15.72 9.63
CA LYS A 148 6.19 16.82 9.91
C LYS A 148 7.47 16.27 10.52
N GLY A 149 8.61 16.72 9.98
CA GLY A 149 9.93 16.26 10.42
C GLY A 149 10.35 14.89 9.87
N TYR A 150 9.59 14.31 8.92
CA TYR A 150 10.05 13.11 8.23
C TYR A 150 11.30 13.42 7.42
N VAL A 151 12.37 12.66 7.67
CA VAL A 151 13.59 12.66 6.88
C VAL A 151 13.65 11.36 6.07
N PRO A 152 13.72 11.43 4.72
CA PRO A 152 13.88 10.25 3.88
C PRO A 152 15.14 9.47 4.25
N LYS A 153 14.98 8.17 4.50
CA LYS A 153 16.13 7.27 4.63
C LYS A 153 16.65 7.00 3.23
N LYS A 154 17.80 7.58 2.88
CA LYS A 154 18.50 7.24 1.64
C LYS A 154 19.03 5.81 1.74
N ALA A 155 18.93 5.04 0.66
CA ALA A 155 19.65 3.78 0.55
C ALA A 155 21.16 4.06 0.47
N GLU A 156 21.97 3.13 0.99
CA GLU A 156 23.42 3.22 0.86
C GLU A 156 23.82 3.05 -0.60
N ILE A 157 24.88 3.75 -1.01
CA ILE A 157 25.40 3.64 -2.37
C ILE A 157 26.12 2.31 -2.49
N LEU A 158 25.80 1.55 -3.53
CA LEU A 158 26.48 0.29 -3.82
C LEU A 158 27.84 0.59 -4.46
N GLU A 159 28.88 0.63 -3.65
CA GLU A 159 30.26 0.87 -4.10
C GLU A 159 30.87 -0.36 -4.81
N PRO A 160 31.83 -0.17 -5.74
CA PRO A 160 32.53 -1.27 -6.41
C PRO A 160 33.18 -2.28 -5.46
N GLU A 161 33.64 -1.83 -4.29
CA GLU A 161 34.23 -2.67 -3.24
C GLU A 161 33.20 -3.63 -2.66
N HIS A 162 31.94 -3.20 -2.49
CA HIS A 162 30.85 -4.06 -2.04
C HIS A 162 30.56 -5.17 -3.06
N ILE A 163 30.61 -4.84 -4.35
CA ILE A 163 30.44 -5.82 -5.44
C ILE A 163 31.61 -6.81 -5.43
N ARG A 164 32.86 -6.32 -5.38
CA ARG A 164 34.05 -7.19 -5.32
C ARG A 164 33.98 -8.15 -4.13
N ARG A 165 33.67 -7.63 -2.95
CA ARG A 165 33.50 -8.44 -1.73
C ARG A 165 32.40 -9.48 -1.89
N PHE A 166 31.29 -9.14 -2.52
CA PHE A 166 30.22 -10.10 -2.81
C PHE A 166 30.70 -11.20 -3.76
N LEU A 167 31.40 -10.85 -4.85
CA LEU A 167 31.91 -11.81 -5.82
C LEU A 167 32.95 -12.76 -5.21
N THR A 168 33.80 -12.29 -4.29
CA THR A 168 34.84 -13.12 -3.66
C THR A 168 34.34 -13.93 -2.48
N ASP A 169 33.58 -13.31 -1.57
CA ASP A 169 33.33 -13.87 -0.24
C ASP A 169 31.99 -14.62 -0.17
N ALA A 170 31.02 -14.31 -1.04
CA ALA A 170 29.71 -14.94 -0.99
C ALA A 170 29.80 -16.42 -1.43
N PRO A 171 29.12 -17.37 -0.78
CA PRO A 171 29.14 -18.78 -1.19
C PRO A 171 28.52 -19.03 -2.58
N ASP A 172 29.21 -19.80 -3.43
CA ASP A 172 28.77 -20.07 -4.80
C ASP A 172 27.52 -20.96 -4.85
N ASP A 173 27.35 -21.88 -3.90
CA ASP A 173 26.18 -22.76 -3.80
C ASP A 173 24.85 -21.99 -3.73
N LYS A 174 24.87 -20.74 -3.27
CA LYS A 174 23.70 -19.85 -3.16
C LYS A 174 23.68 -18.73 -4.19
N TYR A 175 24.83 -18.20 -4.56
CA TYR A 175 24.91 -16.95 -5.31
C TYR A 175 25.58 -17.07 -6.69
N LEU A 176 25.95 -18.27 -7.15
CA LEU A 176 26.66 -18.46 -8.42
C LEU A 176 25.96 -17.80 -9.62
N VAL A 177 24.64 -17.98 -9.76
CA VAL A 177 23.86 -17.37 -10.85
C VAL A 177 24.01 -15.86 -10.86
N VAL A 178 23.93 -15.24 -9.68
CA VAL A 178 24.07 -13.80 -9.52
C VAL A 178 25.50 -13.37 -9.87
N LYS A 179 26.52 -14.06 -9.36
CA LYS A 179 27.93 -13.72 -9.64
C LYS A 179 28.28 -13.76 -11.13
N VAL A 180 27.81 -14.77 -11.86
CA VAL A 180 28.09 -14.94 -13.30
C VAL A 180 27.44 -13.85 -14.15
N THR A 181 26.34 -13.22 -13.70
CA THR A 181 25.75 -12.08 -14.41
C THR A 181 26.59 -10.79 -14.32
N TYR A 182 27.54 -10.73 -13.40
CA TYR A 182 28.38 -9.55 -13.16
C TYR A 182 29.86 -9.76 -13.53
N SER A 183 30.21 -10.90 -14.14
CA SER A 183 31.58 -11.26 -14.56
C SER A 183 31.89 -10.92 -16.01
#